data_AF-A0A4R2HMJ8-F1
#
_entry.id   AF-A0A4R2HMJ8-F1
#
_cell.length_a   1.000
_cell.length_b   1.000
_cell.length_c   1.000
_cell.angle_alpha   90.00
_cell.angle_beta   90.00
_cell.angle_gamma   90.00
#
_symmetry.space_group_name_H-M   'P 1'
#
loop_
_entity.id
_entity.type
_entity.pdbx_description
1 polymer ?
#
loop_
_entity_poly.entity_id
_entity_poly.type
_entity_poly.pdbx_seq_one_letter_code
_entity_poly.pdbx_strand_id
1 'polypeptide(L)' 'MGLLKYVIIGTAAVYGLNYITKKRLIDGKSIVDDLIEKTPELIKEVDQLSKNIKRDYQQTTALY' A
#
# COMPACT_ATOMS: atom_id res chain seq x y z
N MET A 1 -8.41 -27.72 12.76
CA MET A 1 -9.07 -26.51 12.20
C MET A 1 -8.05 -25.42 11.86
N GLY A 2 -7.09 -25.71 10.97
CA GLY A 2 -5.96 -24.80 10.70
C GLY A 2 -5.73 -24.56 9.22
N LEU A 3 -5.52 -25.62 8.45
CA LEU A 3 -5.08 -25.52 7.05
C LEU A 3 -6.16 -24.95 6.10
N LEU A 4 -7.43 -25.30 6.28
CA LEU A 4 -8.50 -24.88 5.37
C LEU A 4 -8.67 -23.36 5.30
N LYS A 5 -8.58 -22.65 6.44
CA LYS A 5 -8.63 -21.17 6.46
C LYS A 5 -7.45 -20.54 5.72
N TYR A 6 -6.25 -21.12 5.83
CA TYR A 6 -5.07 -20.61 5.14
C TYR A 6 -5.14 -20.90 3.63
N VAL A 7 -5.71 -22.03 3.22
CA VAL A 7 -5.96 -22.32 1.81
C VAL A 7 -6.98 -21.35 1.21
N ILE A 8 -8.06 -21.03 1.94
CA ILE A 8 -9.05 -20.05 1.49
C ILE A 8 -8.43 -18.66 1.38
N ILE A 9 -7.66 -18.23 2.39
CA ILE A 9 -6.96 -16.93 2.34
C ILE A 9 -5.93 -16.89 1.21
N GLY A 10 -5.16 -17.96 1.03
CA GLY A 10 -4.14 -18.05 -0.02
C GLY A 10 -4.75 -18.01 -1.42
N THR A 11 -5.84 -18.74 -1.63
CA THR A 11 -6.55 -18.73 -2.92
C THR A 11 -7.21 -17.39 -3.22
N ALA A 12 -7.86 -16.77 -2.22
CA ALA A 12 -8.45 -15.43 -2.35
C ALA A 12 -7.37 -14.37 -2.63
N ALA A 13 -6.21 -14.45 -1.98
CA ALA A 13 -5.09 -13.55 -2.24
C ALA A 13 -4.56 -13.71 -3.66
N VAL A 14 -4.34 -14.94 -4.14
CA VAL A 14 -3.86 -15.18 -5.51
C VAL A 14 -4.86 -14.72 -6.56
N TYR A 15 -6.15 -14.99 -6.36
CA TYR A 15 -7.21 -14.50 -7.26
C TYR A 15 -7.34 -12.98 -7.23
N GLY A 16 -7.27 -12.39 -6.04
CA GLY A 16 -7.27 -10.94 -5.84
C GLY A 16 -6.10 -10.28 -6.55
N LEU A 17 -4.88 -10.81 -6.34
CA LEU A 17 -3.65 -10.36 -7.01
C LEU A 17 -3.77 -10.46 -8.53
N ASN A 18 -4.25 -11.58 -9.07
CA ASN A 18 -4.46 -11.74 -10.50
C ASN A 18 -5.48 -10.72 -11.03
N TYR A 19 -6.57 -10.49 -10.30
CA TYR A 19 -7.59 -9.52 -10.69
C TYR A 19 -7.06 -8.07 -10.70
N ILE A 20 -6.31 -7.66 -9.67
CA ILE A 20 -5.78 -6.29 -9.59
C ILE A 20 -4.60 -6.05 -10.53
N THR A 21 -3.84 -7.08 -10.89
CA THR A 21 -2.73 -7.02 -11.87
C THR A 21 -3.20 -7.25 -13.31
N LYS A 22 -4.42 -7.76 -13.52
CA LYS A 22 -4.99 -7.93 -14.85
C LYS A 22 -5.18 -6.58 -15.51
N LYS A 23 -4.63 -6.46 -16.72
CA LYS A 23 -4.79 -5.27 -17.56
C LYS A 23 -6.23 -5.18 -18.07
N ARG A 24 -6.83 -4.01 -17.91
CA ARG A 24 -8.16 -3.70 -18.47
C ARG A 24 -8.05 -3.53 -19.98
N LEU A 25 -9.08 -3.95 -20.71
CA LEU A 25 -9.12 -3.84 -22.18
C LEU A 25 -9.35 -2.40 -22.67
N ILE A 26 -9.86 -1.52 -21.80
CA ILE A 26 -10.25 -0.15 -22.15
C ILE A 26 -9.02 0.75 -22.32
N ASP A 27 -8.02 0.55 -21.46
CA ASP A 27 -6.87 1.44 -21.29
C ASP A 27 -5.53 0.71 -21.17
N GLY A 28 -5.52 -0.63 -21.16
CA GLY A 28 -4.31 -1.45 -21.10
C GLY A 28 -3.55 -1.40 -19.77
N LYS A 29 -4.09 -0.68 -18.78
CA LYS A 29 -3.55 -0.54 -17.42
C LYS A 29 -4.23 -1.50 -16.46
N SER A 30 -3.51 -1.94 -15.44
CA SER A 30 -4.06 -2.71 -14.31
C SER A 30 -4.38 -1.79 -13.12
N ILE A 31 -5.18 -2.28 -12.16
CA ILE A 31 -5.48 -1.54 -10.93
C ILE A 31 -4.18 -1.30 -10.13
N VAL A 32 -3.23 -2.23 -10.20
CA VAL A 32 -1.88 -2.07 -9.62
C VAL A 32 -1.09 -0.99 -10.34
N ASP A 33 -1.17 -0.90 -11.67
CA ASP A 33 -0.50 0.16 -12.43
C ASP A 33 -1.05 1.54 -12.04
N ASP A 34 -2.38 1.68 -11.89
CA ASP A 34 -3.00 2.92 -11.41
C ASP A 34 -2.53 3.28 -9.99
N LEU A 35 -2.38 2.27 -9.13
CA LEU A 35 -1.86 2.45 -7.78
C LEU A 35 -0.40 2.92 -7.81
N ILE A 36 0.45 2.27 -8.62
CA ILE A 36 1.87 2.60 -8.80
C ILE A 36 2.03 4.02 -9.37
N GLU A 37 1.19 4.39 -10.32
CA GLU A 37 1.19 5.72 -10.95
C GLU A 37 0.80 6.83 -9.95
N LYS A 38 -0.09 6.52 -8.98
CA LYS A 38 -0.43 7.40 -7.84
C LYS A 38 0.50 7.27 -6.63
N THR A 39 1.34 6.23 -6.59
CA THR A 39 2.27 5.95 -5.49
C THR A 39 3.28 7.06 -5.21
N PRO A 40 3.85 7.80 -6.19
CA PRO A 40 4.77 8.90 -5.85
C PRO A 40 4.11 10.01 -5.02
N GLU A 41 2.79 10.19 -5.12
CA GLU A 41 2.03 11.15 -4.31
C GLU A 41 1.85 10.61 -2.88
N LEU A 42 1.48 9.33 -2.75
CA LEU A 42 1.37 8.64 -1.46
C LEU A 42 2.71 8.56 -0.69
N ILE A 43 3.81 8.30 -1.40
CA ILE A 43 5.15 8.29 -0.80
C ILE A 43 5.51 9.68 -0.26
N LYS A 44 5.16 10.76 -0.99
CA LYS A 44 5.41 12.13 -0.53
C LYS A 44 4.61 12.48 0.72
N GLU A 45 3.34 12.09 0.77
CA GLU A 45 2.48 12.32 1.94
C GLU A 45 2.99 11.57 3.17
N VAL A 46 3.38 10.30 3.01
CA VAL A 46 3.94 9.49 4.09
C VAL A 46 5.28 10.04 4.58
N ASP A 47 6.15 10.47 3.67
CA ASP A 47 7.44 11.07 4.01
C ASP A 47 7.26 12.41 4.74
N GLN A 48 6.30 13.25 4.32
CA GLN A 48 5.93 14.47 5.03
C GLN A 48 5.38 14.18 6.43
N LEU A 49 4.48 13.20 6.56
CA LEU A 49 3.93 12.79 7.86
C LEU A 49 5.04 12.31 8.79
N SER A 50 5.95 11.46 8.30
CA SER A 50 7.10 10.98 9.08
C SER A 50 8.03 12.11 9.51
N LYS A 51 8.31 13.07 8.62
CA LYS A 51 9.12 14.26 8.93
C LYS A 51 8.47 15.14 10.00
N ASN A 52 7.15 15.32 9.95
CA ASN A 52 6.42 16.09 10.96
C ASN A 52 6.48 15.39 12.32
N ILE A 53 6.18 14.09 12.38
CA ILE A 53 6.30 13.30 13.61
C ILE A 53 7.71 13.38 14.19
N LYS A 54 8.74 13.26 13.33
CA LYS A 54 10.14 13.32 13.77
C LYS A 54 10.52 14.72 14.29
N ARG A 55 10.02 15.79 13.65
CA ARG A 55 10.22 17.16 14.12
C ARG A 55 9.55 17.40 15.47
N ASP A 56 8.30 16.99 15.62
CA ASP A 56 7.55 17.16 16.86
C ASP A 56 8.26 16.41 17.99
N TYR A 57 8.70 15.19 17.74
CA TYR A 57 9.46 14.39 18.71
C TYR A 57 10.80 15.04 19.11
N GLN A 58 11.51 15.63 18.14
CA GLN A 58 12.75 16.36 18.40
C GLN A 58 12.52 17.67 19.17
N GLN A 59 11.42 18.37 18.89
CA GLN A 59 11.05 19.60 19.62
C GLN A 59 10.62 19.31 21.06
N THR A 60 9.86 18.24 21.30
CA THR A 60 9.48 17.84 22.66
C THR A 60 10.66 17.32 23.48
N THR A 61 11.61 16.63 22.83
CA THR A 61 12.82 16.11 23.52
C THR A 61 13.86 17.21 23.76
N ALA A 62 13.86 18.29 22.99
CA ALA A 62 14.75 19.44 23.22
C ALA A 62 14.26 20.41 24.32
N LEU A 63 13.00 20.25 24.77
CA LEU A 63 12.37 21.06 25.83
C LEU A 63 12.36 20.37 27.21
N TYR A 64 12.85 19.14 27.32
CA TYR A 64 13.04 18.36 28.55
C TYR A 64 14.51 17.97 28.70
#